data_AF-L0FA59-F1
#
_entry.id   AF-L0FA59-F1
#
_cell.length_a   1.000
_cell.length_b   1.000
_cell.length_c   1.000
_cell.angle_alpha   90.00
_cell.angle_beta   90.00
_cell.angle_gamma   90.00
#
_symmetry.space_group_name_H-M   'P 1'
#
loop_
_entity.id
_entity.type
_entity.pdbx_description
1 polymer ?
#
loop_
_entity_poly.entity_id
_entity_poly.type
_entity_poly.pdbx_seq_one_letter_code
_entity_poly.pdbx_strand_id
1 'polypeptide(L)'
;MGNDSYYNRIIGTPYGYLGGERVVQVKSDNAPKEDVLRRLKKIEGQVKGLQRMVDQDKYCVDILIQIAAVRAAINKVGVLIVESHSRECLMRAVEENRQDESVEELVSVLAKFMK
;
A
#
# COMPACT_ATOMS: atom_id res chain seq x y z
N MET A 1 -42.46 18.58 -6.48
CA MET A 1 -41.47 17.75 -7.18
C MET A 1 -40.17 18.54 -7.25
N GLY A 2 -39.26 18.31 -6.31
CA GLY A 2 -38.06 19.14 -6.13
C GLY A 2 -36.85 18.29 -5.76
N ASN A 3 -35.96 18.16 -6.74
CA ASN A 3 -34.53 17.86 -6.70
C ASN A 3 -33.99 16.66 -5.90
N ASP A 4 -33.77 15.59 -6.68
CA ASP A 4 -32.88 14.45 -6.47
C ASP A 4 -31.38 14.83 -6.49
N SER A 5 -31.02 15.93 -5.82
CA SER A 5 -29.66 16.52 -5.80
C SER A 5 -28.96 16.42 -4.43
N TYR A 6 -29.58 15.80 -3.42
CA TYR A 6 -29.01 15.70 -2.07
C TYR A 6 -28.07 14.50 -1.86
N TYR A 7 -28.06 13.53 -2.78
CA TYR A 7 -27.30 12.30 -2.59
C TYR A 7 -25.98 12.21 -3.36
N ASN A 8 -25.60 13.24 -4.12
CA ASN A 8 -24.45 13.09 -4.99
C ASN A 8 -23.60 14.36 -5.12
N ARG A 9 -22.95 14.77 -4.03
CA ARG A 9 -21.73 15.61 -4.11
C ARG A 9 -20.96 15.69 -2.79
N ILE A 10 -20.16 14.68 -2.44
CA ILE A 10 -18.79 14.89 -1.89
C ILE A 10 -17.92 13.70 -2.34
N ILE A 11 -17.16 13.93 -3.39
CA ILE A 11 -16.02 13.11 -3.78
C ILE A 11 -14.89 13.51 -2.81
N GLY A 12 -14.41 12.58 -1.98
CA GLY A 12 -13.06 12.69 -1.37
C GLY A 12 -12.91 12.90 0.14
N THR A 13 -13.97 12.86 0.97
CA THR A 13 -13.80 12.84 2.44
C THR A 13 -13.97 11.43 3.00
N PRO A 14 -13.16 10.96 3.98
CA PRO A 14 -13.24 9.61 4.54
C PRO A 14 -14.47 9.37 5.45
N TYR A 15 -15.44 10.28 5.44
CA TYR A 15 -16.62 10.30 6.30
C TYR A 15 -17.90 10.23 5.47
N GLY A 16 -18.84 9.41 5.93
CA GLY A 16 -20.23 9.39 5.47
C GLY A 16 -21.20 9.71 6.61
N TYR A 17 -22.47 9.88 6.30
CA TYR A 17 -23.54 10.06 7.29
C TYR A 17 -24.53 8.90 7.19
N LEU A 18 -24.79 8.22 8.31
CA LEU A 18 -25.87 7.23 8.46
C LEU A 18 -26.77 7.71 9.60
N GLY A 19 -28.07 7.90 9.33
CA GLY A 19 -29.01 8.33 10.38
C GLY A 19 -28.69 9.66 11.07
N GLY A 20 -27.91 10.55 10.44
CA GLY A 20 -27.50 11.85 11.02
C GLY A 20 -26.22 11.81 11.87
N GLU A 21 -25.61 10.64 12.07
CA GLU A 21 -24.33 10.50 12.78
C GLU A 21 -23.14 10.42 11.81
N ARG A 22 -22.01 11.03 12.19
CA ARG A 22 -20.75 10.94 11.42
C ARG A 22 -20.16 9.55 11.62
N VAL A 23 -20.14 8.76 10.56
CA VAL A 23 -19.53 7.42 10.57
C VAL A 23 -18.29 7.40 9.67
N VAL A 24 -17.22 6.76 10.14
CA VAL A 24 -16.04 6.47 9.32
C VAL A 24 -16.44 5.44 8.26
N GLN A 25 -16.26 5.76 6.98
CA GLN A 25 -16.45 4.78 5.90
C GLN A 25 -15.25 3.82 5.90
N VAL A 26 -15.35 2.72 6.65
CA VAL A 26 -14.36 1.65 6.66
C VAL A 26 -14.49 0.87 5.35
N LYS A 27 -13.77 1.31 4.33
CA LYS A 27 -13.67 0.61 3.05
C LYS A 27 -12.76 -0.62 3.21
N SER A 28 -13.39 -1.74 3.54
CA SER A 28 -12.97 -3.14 3.36
C SER A 28 -11.45 -3.39 3.35
N ASP A 29 -10.97 -4.00 4.42
CA ASP A 29 -9.60 -4.47 4.68
C ASP A 29 -9.03 -5.47 3.65
N ASN A 30 -9.75 -5.76 2.55
CA ASN A 30 -9.29 -6.61 1.45
C ASN A 30 -8.70 -5.85 0.25
N ALA A 31 -9.01 -4.56 0.08
CA ALA A 31 -8.47 -3.77 -1.04
C ALA A 31 -6.94 -3.60 -1.01
N PRO A 32 -6.28 -3.42 0.17
CA PRO A 32 -4.82 -3.33 0.25
C PRO A 32 -4.17 -4.68 -0.06
N LYS A 33 -4.73 -5.77 0.46
CA LYS A 33 -4.22 -7.13 0.27
C LYS A 33 -4.25 -7.55 -1.20
N GLU A 34 -5.37 -7.32 -1.89
CA GLU A 34 -5.50 -7.68 -3.30
C GLU A 34 -4.56 -6.85 -4.19
N ASP A 35 -4.39 -5.55 -3.93
CA ASP A 35 -3.44 -4.72 -4.68
C ASP A 35 -1.99 -5.15 -4.44
N VAL A 36 -1.61 -5.42 -3.18
CA VAL A 36 -0.28 -5.96 -2.84
C VAL A 36 -0.02 -7.26 -3.58
N LEU A 37 -0.94 -8.23 -3.52
CA LEU A 37 -0.80 -9.51 -4.21
C LEU A 37 -0.71 -9.34 -5.73
N ARG A 38 -1.51 -8.45 -6.32
CA ARG A 38 -1.46 -8.13 -7.75
C ARG A 38 -0.09 -7.57 -8.16
N ARG A 39 0.49 -6.68 -7.36
CA ARG A 39 1.82 -6.10 -7.62
C ARG A 39 2.93 -7.14 -7.46
N LEU A 40 2.85 -7.99 -6.43
CA LEU A 40 3.79 -9.08 -6.23
C LEU A 40 3.77 -10.08 -7.40
N LYS A 41 2.60 -10.44 -7.93
CA LYS A 41 2.48 -11.27 -9.15
C LYS A 41 3.15 -10.63 -10.37
N LYS A 42 3.05 -9.30 -10.52
CA LYS A 42 3.78 -8.59 -11.59
C LYS A 42 5.28 -8.66 -11.41
N ILE A 43 5.77 -8.46 -10.18
CA ILE A 43 7.19 -8.55 -9.83
C ILE A 43 7.72 -9.97 -10.12
N GLU A 44 6.97 -11.01 -9.74
CA GLU A 44 7.31 -12.40 -10.07
C GLU A 44 7.50 -12.59 -11.59
N GLY A 45 6.60 -12.04 -12.40
CA GLY A 45 6.72 -12.05 -13.86
C GLY A 45 7.97 -11.33 -14.38
N GLN A 46 8.34 -10.21 -13.76
CA GLN A 46 9.58 -9.48 -14.10
C GLN A 46 10.83 -10.30 -13.74
N VAL A 47 10.85 -10.96 -12.58
CA VAL A 47 11.97 -11.83 -12.17
C VAL A 47 12.10 -13.03 -13.11
N LYS A 48 11.00 -13.67 -13.51
CA LYS A 48 11.01 -14.71 -14.56
C LYS A 48 11.52 -14.16 -15.91
N GLY A 49 11.20 -12.90 -16.22
CA GLY A 49 11.74 -12.20 -17.38
C GLY A 49 13.26 -12.03 -17.31
N LEU A 50 13.79 -11.59 -16.17
CA LEU A 50 15.23 -11.47 -15.92
C LEU A 50 15.95 -12.81 -16.10
N GLN A 51 15.41 -13.91 -15.56
CA GLN A 51 15.98 -15.24 -15.75
C GLN A 51 16.11 -15.60 -17.23
N ARG A 52 15.07 -15.35 -18.05
CA ARG A 52 15.13 -15.58 -19.50
C ARG A 52 16.13 -14.66 -20.20
N MET A 53 16.29 -13.42 -19.75
CA MET A 53 17.28 -12.51 -20.33
C MET A 53 18.71 -13.01 -20.10
N VAL A 54 18.99 -13.55 -18.91
CA VAL A 54 20.29 -14.15 -18.60
C VAL A 54 20.52 -15.42 -19.41
N ASP A 55 19.52 -16.31 -19.47
CA ASP A 55 19.57 -17.56 -20.25
C ASP A 55 19.79 -17.32 -21.76
N GLN A 56 19.32 -16.17 -22.27
CA GLN A 56 19.48 -15.76 -23.67
C GLN A 56 20.69 -14.85 -23.92
N ASP A 57 21.61 -14.73 -22.95
CA ASP A 57 22.80 -13.87 -23.03
C ASP A 57 22.49 -12.44 -23.50
N LYS A 58 21.39 -11.86 -22.99
CA LYS A 58 20.99 -10.48 -23.33
C LYS A 58 22.03 -9.48 -22.84
N TYR A 59 22.04 -8.32 -23.48
CA TYR A 59 22.97 -7.24 -23.17
C TYR A 59 22.88 -6.84 -21.69
N CYS A 60 24.03 -6.77 -21.02
CA CYS A 60 24.11 -6.57 -19.58
C CYS A 60 23.41 -5.28 -19.12
N VAL A 61 23.46 -4.22 -19.93
CA VAL A 61 22.80 -2.94 -19.60
C VAL A 61 21.29 -3.10 -19.55
N ASP A 62 20.69 -3.87 -20.47
CA ASP A 62 19.25 -4.11 -20.47
C ASP A 62 18.82 -4.92 -19.24
N ILE A 63 19.62 -5.91 -18.84
CA ILE A 63 19.41 -6.69 -17.61
C ILE A 63 19.44 -5.77 -16.39
N LEU A 64 20.43 -4.88 -16.30
CA LEU A 64 20.55 -3.92 -15.18
C LEU A 64 19.36 -2.95 -15.13
N ILE A 65 18.85 -2.49 -16.27
CA ILE A 65 17.64 -1.66 -16.34
C ILE A 65 16.42 -2.42 -15.80
N GLN A 66 16.27 -3.70 -16.16
CA GLN A 66 15.17 -4.53 -15.64
C GLN A 66 15.31 -4.81 -14.14
N ILE A 67 16.53 -5.03 -13.64
CA ILE A 67 16.80 -5.13 -12.19
C ILE A 67 16.36 -3.85 -11.47
N ALA A 68 16.71 -2.68 -12.01
CA ALA A 68 16.29 -1.40 -11.44
C ALA A 68 14.75 -1.25 -11.42
N ALA A 69 14.06 -1.70 -12.48
CA ALA A 69 12.60 -1.70 -12.54
C ALA A 69 11.98 -2.62 -11.47
N VAL A 70 12.54 -3.81 -11.26
CA VAL A 70 12.11 -4.73 -10.19
C VAL A 70 12.32 -4.11 -8.81
N ARG A 71 13.49 -3.51 -8.56
CA ARG A 71 13.77 -2.82 -7.29
C ARG A 71 12.76 -1.70 -7.02
N ALA A 72 12.47 -0.88 -8.03
CA ALA A 72 11.47 0.18 -7.91
C ALA A 72 10.05 -0.37 -7.63
N ALA A 73 9.69 -1.50 -8.24
CA ALA A 73 8.39 -2.13 -8.01
C ALA A 73 8.28 -2.71 -6.58
N ILE A 74 9.33 -3.37 -6.08
CA ILE A 74 9.41 -3.88 -4.71
C ILE A 74 9.28 -2.73 -3.70
N ASN A 75 10.03 -1.63 -3.90
CA ASN A 75 9.96 -0.47 -3.02
C ASN A 75 8.54 0.10 -2.93
N LYS A 76 7.82 0.17 -4.07
CA LYS A 76 6.41 0.63 -4.08
C LYS A 76 5.48 -0.30 -3.29
N VAL A 77 5.72 -1.61 -3.31
CA VAL A 77 4.95 -2.57 -2.51
C VAL A 77 5.26 -2.40 -1.02
N GLY A 78 6.53 -2.24 -0.67
CA GLY A 78 6.91 -2.03 0.74
C GLY A 78 6.31 -0.76 1.34
N VAL A 79 6.33 0.36 0.59
CA VAL A 79 5.67 1.61 1.02
C VAL A 79 4.17 1.40 1.26
N LEU A 80 3.49 0.67 0.38
CA LEU A 80 2.06 0.39 0.53
C LEU A 80 1.75 -0.42 1.80
N ILE A 81 2.60 -1.41 2.12
CA ILE A 81 2.45 -2.23 3.34
C ILE A 81 2.73 -1.38 4.58
N VAL A 82 3.78 -0.57 4.56
CA VAL A 82 4.13 0.35 5.64
C VAL A 82 3.00 1.34 5.91
N GLU A 83 2.41 1.94 4.87
CA GLU A 83 1.29 2.87 5.02
C GLU A 83 0.09 2.21 5.69
N SER A 84 -0.28 1.00 5.23
CA SER A 84 -1.38 0.22 5.79
C SER A 84 -1.12 -0.13 7.26
N HIS A 85 0.08 -0.62 7.57
CA HIS A 85 0.45 -1.03 8.92
C HIS A 85 0.54 0.16 9.87
N SER A 86 1.11 1.28 9.44
CA SER A 86 1.23 2.51 10.25
C SER A 86 -0.14 3.02 10.67
N ARG A 87 -1.13 3.00 9.75
CA ARG A 87 -2.48 3.48 10.04
C ARG A 87 -3.17 2.62 11.09
N GLU A 88 -3.16 1.30 10.93
CA GLU A 88 -3.77 0.39 11.93
C GLU A 88 -3.04 0.43 13.27
N CYS A 89 -1.71 0.36 13.25
CA CYS A 89 -0.91 0.29 14.47
C CYS A 89 -1.07 1.56 15.32
N LEU A 90 -1.00 2.74 14.71
CA LEU A 90 -1.20 4.00 15.41
C LEU A 90 -2.64 4.18 15.91
N MET A 91 -3.65 3.72 15.16
CA MET A 91 -5.05 3.77 15.63
C MET A 91 -5.26 2.90 16.88
N ARG A 92 -4.73 1.67 16.89
CA ARG A 92 -4.81 0.77 18.06
C ARG A 92 -3.98 1.27 19.24
N ALA A 93 -2.81 1.84 18.99
CA ALA A 93 -1.94 2.37 20.03
C ALA A 93 -2.59 3.52 20.81
N VAL A 94 -3.45 4.33 20.15
CA VAL A 94 -4.24 5.37 20.82
C VAL A 94 -5.30 4.76 21.74
N GLU A 95 -5.99 3.71 21.29
CA GLU A 95 -7.01 3.01 22.09
C GLU A 95 -6.40 2.34 23.33
N GLU A 96 -5.17 1.84 23.20
CA GLU A 96 -4.48 1.08 24.24
C GLU A 96 -3.54 1.93 25.11
N ASN A 97 -3.40 3.23 24.85
CA ASN A 97 -2.42 4.13 25.49
C ASN A 97 -0.96 3.64 25.37
N ARG A 98 -0.59 3.11 24.20
CA ARG A 98 0.76 2.58 23.87
C ARG A 98 1.42 3.34 22.71
N GLN A 99 1.19 4.64 22.63
CA GLN A 99 1.62 5.47 21.50
C GLN A 99 3.15 5.45 21.33
N ASP A 100 3.90 5.58 22.42
CA ASP A 100 5.36 5.65 22.37
C ASP A 100 5.99 4.33 21.88
N GLU A 101 5.53 3.19 22.40
CA GLU A 101 5.99 1.85 21.98
C GLU A 101 5.67 1.59 20.49
N SER A 102 4.48 1.97 20.04
CA SER A 102 4.04 1.79 18.65
C SER A 102 4.84 2.66 17.68
N VAL A 103 5.21 3.89 18.08
CA VAL A 103 6.07 4.77 17.29
C VAL A 103 7.49 4.20 17.19
N GLU A 104 8.06 3.69 18.29
CA GLU A 104 9.37 3.04 18.26
C GLU A 104 9.40 1.81 17.34
N GLU A 105 8.38 0.95 17.41
CA GLU A 105 8.25 -0.21 16.53
C GLU A 105 8.20 0.22 15.06
N LEU A 106 7.36 1.22 14.73
CA LEU A 106 7.24 1.73 13.37
C LEU A 106 8.55 2.30 12.84
N VAL A 107 9.26 3.11 13.64
CA VAL A 107 10.57 3.67 13.27
C VAL A 107 11.57 2.54 13.02
N SER A 108 11.57 1.49 13.82
CA SER A 108 12.47 0.34 13.65
C SER A 108 12.21 -0.41 12.34
N VAL A 109 10.95 -0.56 11.94
CA VAL A 109 10.55 -1.21 10.68
C VAL A 109 10.93 -0.35 9.49
N LEU A 110 10.68 0.95 9.56
CA LEU A 110 11.06 1.91 8.51
C LEU A 110 12.57 1.96 8.30
N ALA A 111 13.36 1.97 9.38
CA ALA A 111 14.82 1.98 9.30
C ALA A 111 15.37 0.71 8.61
N LYS A 112 14.75 -0.45 8.84
CA LYS A 112 15.11 -1.70 8.14
C LYS A 112 14.71 -1.67 6.67
N PHE A 113 13.59 -1.04 6.33
CA PHE A 113 13.08 -0.94 4.96
C PHE A 113 13.88 0.02 4.08
N MET A 114 14.47 1.07 4.67
CA MET A 114 15.29 2.05 3.95
C MET A 114 16.72 1.59 3.66
N LYS A 115 17.14 0.46 4.20
CA LYS A 115 18.47 -0.13 4.00
C LYS A 115 18.55 -0.86 2.67
#